data_AF-A0A183J346-F1
#
_entry.id   AF-A0A183J346-F1
#
_cell.length_a   1.000
_cell.length_b   1.000
_cell.length_c   1.000
_cell.angle_alpha   90.00
_cell.angle_beta   90.00
_cell.angle_gamma   90.00
#
_symmetry.space_group_name_H-M   'P 1'
#
loop_
_entity.id
_entity.type
_entity.pdbx_description
1 polymer ?
#
loop_
_entity_poly.entity_id
_entity_poly.type
_entity_poly.pdbx_seq_one_letter_code
_entity_poly.pdbx_strand_id
1 'polypeptide(L)'
;MAFGALGWIFGTSGAIFKMPLFRGLDIPVKARRIQRKIIDSALSRDANQRQSLVECRLVEHEVTKRLWEPLNCGRRPDSGAGNDSISFTLCSYNVLSQSCLENTSRLYRRCEPLHLSWKYRWQNLFYELQSLDADIFCLQEVDGAFFGPYYLRLFEQAGFDGIFRQRTGDKLDGCATFWRRALFTLTDSRELTFFRPDARLTGHNVGVIVSLSPRDRHQCRLIVGNTHLIYNPKRGDLKLAQAAILLAHVQQVGYFFPLDHCRPLND
;
A
#
# COMPACT_ATOMS: atom_id res chain seq x y z
N MET A 1 12.97 31.86 -1.56
CA MET A 1 12.45 30.78 -2.42
C MET A 1 12.23 29.54 -1.55
N ALA A 2 11.00 29.27 -1.12
CA ALA A 2 10.65 28.01 -0.48
C ALA A 2 9.59 27.35 -1.37
N PHE A 3 10.04 26.42 -2.21
CA PHE A 3 9.13 25.59 -2.99
C PHE A 3 8.58 24.53 -2.04
N GLY A 4 7.37 24.76 -1.52
CA GLY A 4 6.58 23.69 -0.90
C GLY A 4 6.22 22.67 -1.98
N ALA A 5 6.98 21.58 -2.06
CA ALA A 5 6.69 20.48 -2.96
C ALA A 5 5.49 19.69 -2.42
N LEU A 6 4.28 20.09 -2.81
CA LEU A 6 3.07 19.28 -2.67
C LEU A 6 3.14 18.12 -3.68
N GLY A 7 3.77 17.03 -3.29
CA GLY A 7 3.76 15.77 -4.03
C GLY A 7 2.48 14.99 -3.72
N TRP A 8 1.65 14.73 -4.73
CA TRP A 8 0.43 13.92 -4.62
C TRP A 8 0.72 12.54 -5.21
N ILE A 9 0.43 11.48 -4.47
CA ILE A 9 0.54 10.11 -5.00
C ILE A 9 -0.85 9.47 -4.94
N PHE A 10 -1.44 9.22 -6.11
CA PHE A 10 -2.70 8.48 -6.26
C PHE A 10 -2.39 7.03 -6.59
N GLY A 11 -2.71 6.12 -5.66
CA GLY A 11 -2.70 4.69 -5.93
C GLY A 11 -4.04 4.24 -6.50
N THR A 12 -4.17 4.19 -7.83
CA THR A 12 -5.24 3.41 -8.47
C THR A 12 -4.59 2.25 -9.21
N SER A 13 -4.46 1.11 -8.52
CA SER A 13 -3.98 -0.17 -9.03
C SER A 13 -2.54 -0.19 -9.57
N GLY A 14 -1.64 -0.85 -8.82
CA GLY A 14 -0.43 -1.48 -9.36
C GLY A 14 0.75 -0.58 -9.75
N ALA A 15 0.99 0.53 -9.06
CA ALA A 15 2.19 1.33 -9.26
C ALA A 15 3.03 1.43 -7.98
N ILE A 16 4.31 1.09 -8.09
CA ILE A 16 5.36 1.36 -7.10
C ILE A 16 6.15 2.54 -7.65
N PHE A 17 6.16 3.66 -6.94
CA PHE A 17 6.91 4.84 -7.35
C PHE A 17 8.16 4.98 -6.46
N LYS A 18 9.33 5.10 -7.10
CA LYS A 18 10.61 5.46 -6.47
C LYS A 18 11.25 6.58 -7.30
N MET A 19 11.73 7.62 -6.63
CA MET A 19 12.55 8.69 -7.23
C MET A 19 14.03 8.55 -6.78
N PRO A 20 15.01 9.08 -7.56
CA PRO A 20 16.37 8.52 -7.74
C PRO A 20 17.32 8.90 -6.58
N LEU A 21 18.51 8.33 -6.32
CA LEU A 21 19.35 7.15 -6.68
C LEU A 21 20.51 7.26 -5.64
N PHE A 22 20.87 6.29 -4.81
CA PHE A 22 21.86 5.21 -5.02
C PHE A 22 22.12 4.58 -3.63
N ARG A 23 22.19 3.26 -3.56
CA ARG A 23 23.29 2.52 -2.91
C ARG A 23 23.14 1.07 -3.32
N GLY A 24 24.17 0.55 -3.99
CA GLY A 24 24.28 -0.86 -4.28
C GLY A 24 24.24 -1.65 -2.98
N LEU A 25 23.41 -2.69 -2.96
CA LEU A 25 23.52 -3.81 -2.05
C LEU A 25 22.83 -4.98 -2.75
N ASP A 26 23.65 -5.98 -3.03
CA ASP A 26 23.22 -7.27 -3.53
C ASP A 26 22.03 -7.82 -2.72
N ILE A 27 21.07 -8.37 -3.46
CA ILE A 27 19.92 -9.10 -2.94
C ILE A 27 20.43 -10.14 -1.92
N PRO A 28 19.96 -10.15 -0.66
CA PRO A 28 20.53 -11.06 0.32
C PRO A 28 20.20 -12.51 -0.04
N VAL A 29 21.24 -13.27 -0.40
CA VAL A 29 21.29 -14.75 -0.36
C VAL A 29 20.74 -15.32 0.98
N LYS A 30 20.64 -14.48 2.03
CA LYS A 30 20.02 -14.78 3.32
C LYS A 30 18.54 -15.18 3.25
N ALA A 31 17.71 -14.59 2.37
CA ALA A 31 16.28 -14.90 2.30
C ALA A 31 16.02 -16.36 1.89
N ARG A 32 16.82 -16.89 0.95
CA ARG A 32 16.75 -18.31 0.52
C ARG A 32 17.22 -19.28 1.61
N ARG A 33 18.18 -18.86 2.44
CA ARG A 33 18.73 -19.68 3.54
C ARG A 33 17.75 -19.81 4.70
N ILE A 34 16.94 -18.78 4.95
CA ILE A 34 15.86 -18.80 5.94
C ILE A 34 14.72 -19.70 5.46
N GLN A 35 14.31 -19.57 4.21
CA GLN A 35 13.26 -20.41 3.60
C GLN A 35 13.63 -21.90 3.66
N ARG A 36 14.88 -22.26 3.32
CA ARG A 36 15.37 -23.65 3.35
C ARG A 36 15.49 -24.19 4.79
N LYS A 37 16.00 -23.39 5.73
CA LYS A 37 16.06 -23.79 7.16
C LYS A 37 14.68 -24.01 7.79
N ILE A 38 13.68 -23.20 7.43
CA ILE A 38 12.31 -23.37 7.93
C ILE A 38 11.72 -24.68 7.39
N ILE A 39 11.90 -24.97 6.10
CA ILE A 39 11.45 -26.21 5.45
C ILE A 39 12.16 -27.43 6.07
N ASP A 40 13.48 -27.40 6.22
CA ASP A 40 14.24 -28.52 6.81
C ASP A 40 13.87 -28.76 8.29
N SER A 41 13.57 -27.69 9.04
CA SER A 41 13.11 -27.78 10.44
C SER A 41 11.68 -28.31 10.59
N ALA A 42 10.82 -28.08 9.58
CA ALA A 42 9.48 -28.64 9.54
C ALA A 42 9.51 -30.13 9.14
N LEU A 43 10.35 -30.51 8.17
CA LEU A 43 10.50 -31.88 7.70
C LEU A 43 11.15 -32.84 8.72
N SER A 44 11.98 -32.33 9.62
CA SER A 44 12.61 -33.13 10.68
C SER A 44 11.72 -33.38 11.89
N ARG A 45 10.66 -32.59 12.10
CA ARG A 45 9.72 -32.74 13.23
C ARG A 45 8.59 -33.73 12.96
N ASP A 46 8.27 -33.97 11.69
CA ASP A 46 7.13 -34.81 11.26
C ASP A 46 7.49 -36.24 10.84
N ALA A 47 8.72 -36.71 11.10
CA ALA A 47 9.17 -38.04 10.70
C ALA A 47 8.37 -39.22 11.31
N ASN A 48 7.53 -38.98 12.33
CA ASN A 48 6.78 -40.01 13.04
C ASN A 48 5.29 -40.13 12.68
N GLN A 49 4.76 -39.39 11.69
CA GLN A 49 3.34 -39.49 11.34
C GLN A 49 3.13 -39.54 9.82
N ARG A 50 3.56 -40.65 9.21
CA ARG A 50 3.29 -40.95 7.79
C ARG A 50 1.97 -41.71 7.64
N GLN A 51 0.92 -41.03 7.18
CA GLN A 51 -0.01 -41.61 6.20
C GLN A 51 -0.75 -40.51 5.42
N SER A 52 -0.62 -40.59 4.09
CA SER A 52 -1.22 -39.77 3.02
C SER A 52 -1.00 -38.24 3.07
N LEU A 53 0.22 -37.80 2.74
CA LEU A 53 0.40 -36.47 2.15
C LEU A 53 0.58 -36.67 0.65
N VAL A 54 -0.38 -36.14 -0.12
CA VAL A 54 -0.24 -35.94 -1.56
C VAL A 54 1.00 -35.09 -1.77
N GLU A 55 2.01 -35.66 -2.42
CA GLU A 55 3.24 -34.98 -2.79
C GLU A 55 2.88 -33.84 -3.76
N CYS A 56 2.63 -32.65 -3.22
CA CYS A 56 2.51 -31.42 -3.99
C CYS A 56 3.88 -31.14 -4.60
N ARG A 57 4.16 -31.71 -5.78
CA ARG A 57 5.25 -31.24 -6.64
C ARG A 57 5.04 -29.75 -6.83
N LEU A 58 5.90 -28.95 -6.21
CA LEU A 58 6.09 -27.56 -6.58
C LEU A 58 6.56 -27.59 -8.04
N VAL A 59 5.63 -27.37 -8.96
CA VAL A 59 6.01 -27.03 -10.33
C VAL A 59 6.74 -25.69 -10.19
N GLU A 60 8.06 -25.71 -10.32
CA GLU A 60 8.89 -24.50 -10.42
C GLU A 60 8.52 -23.80 -11.72
N HIS A 61 7.40 -23.07 -11.72
CA HIS A 61 7.20 -22.04 -12.73
C HIS A 61 8.24 -20.96 -12.48
N GLU A 62 9.02 -20.62 -13.50
CA GLU A 62 9.91 -19.46 -13.46
C GLU A 62 9.08 -18.21 -13.16
N VAL A 63 9.04 -17.80 -11.89
CA VAL A 63 8.44 -16.53 -11.51
C VAL A 63 9.35 -15.44 -12.05
N THR A 64 8.86 -14.74 -13.08
CA THR A 64 9.54 -13.57 -13.63
C THR A 64 9.74 -12.53 -12.52
N LYS A 65 11.00 -12.14 -12.31
CA LYS A 65 11.34 -11.16 -11.27
C LYS A 65 10.99 -9.76 -11.75
N ARG A 66 10.33 -8.99 -10.88
CA ARG A 66 10.18 -7.54 -11.07
C ARG A 66 11.56 -6.89 -10.92
N LEU A 67 11.92 -6.07 -11.89
CA LEU A 67 13.16 -5.29 -11.89
C LEU A 67 12.84 -3.83 -11.61
N TRP A 68 13.72 -3.17 -10.86
CA TRP A 68 13.65 -1.74 -10.68
C TRP A 68 14.16 -1.05 -11.95
N GLU A 69 13.32 -0.22 -12.54
CA GLU A 69 13.71 0.65 -13.65
C GLU A 69 14.01 2.05 -13.09
N PRO A 70 15.25 2.55 -13.22
CA PRO A 70 15.57 3.91 -12.83
C PRO A 70 14.94 4.88 -13.84
N LEU A 71 14.00 5.70 -13.38
CA LEU A 71 13.45 6.79 -14.19
C LEU A 71 14.45 7.96 -14.16
N ASN A 72 14.99 8.31 -15.32
CA ASN A 72 15.73 9.56 -15.51
C ASN A 72 14.74 10.73 -15.52
N CYS A 73 14.22 11.09 -14.36
CA CYS A 73 13.39 12.28 -14.19
C CYS A 73 14.27 13.50 -14.47
N GLY A 74 14.05 14.15 -15.62
CA GLY A 74 14.87 15.27 -16.09
C GLY A 74 14.97 16.44 -15.11
N ARG A 75 16.12 17.13 -15.18
CA ARG A 75 16.67 18.18 -14.29
C ARG A 75 17.26 17.66 -12.98
N ARG A 76 18.58 17.46 -13.03
CA ARG A 76 19.44 17.80 -11.90
C ARG A 76 19.12 19.25 -11.51
N PRO A 77 18.74 19.58 -10.27
CA PRO A 77 19.23 20.82 -9.72
C PRO A 77 20.74 20.70 -9.81
N ASP A 78 21.39 21.66 -10.45
CA ASP A 78 22.84 21.77 -10.45
C ASP A 78 23.39 21.51 -9.04
N SER A 79 24.58 20.93 -9.03
CA SER A 79 25.47 20.55 -7.93
C SER A 79 25.61 21.60 -6.80
N GLY A 80 24.50 21.95 -6.16
CA GLY A 80 24.31 23.11 -5.30
C GLY A 80 22.92 23.23 -4.67
N ALA A 81 21.92 22.43 -5.05
CA ALA A 81 20.72 22.28 -4.22
C ALA A 81 21.07 21.46 -2.97
N GLY A 82 21.01 22.13 -1.83
CA GLY A 82 21.41 21.60 -0.53
C GLY A 82 20.70 20.31 -0.12
N ASN A 83 21.08 19.84 1.06
CA ASN A 83 20.65 18.63 1.75
C ASN A 83 19.14 18.61 2.11
N ASP A 84 18.24 19.06 1.22
CA ASP A 84 16.82 19.38 1.50
C ASP A 84 15.81 18.43 0.85
N SER A 85 16.24 17.45 0.03
CA SER A 85 15.32 16.45 -0.53
C SER A 85 15.06 15.30 0.44
N ILE A 86 13.79 14.87 0.53
CA ILE A 86 13.36 13.67 1.26
C ILE A 86 13.19 12.53 0.25
N SER A 87 13.81 11.38 0.51
CA SER A 87 13.67 10.18 -0.33
C SER A 87 12.95 9.09 0.45
N PHE A 88 11.93 8.50 -0.17
CA PHE A 88 11.16 7.39 0.40
C PHE A 88 10.61 6.50 -0.73
N THR A 89 10.09 5.34 -0.34
CA THR A 89 9.43 4.39 -1.24
C THR A 89 7.96 4.23 -0.90
N LEU A 90 7.11 4.16 -1.94
CA LEU A 90 5.67 3.94 -1.79
C LEU A 90 5.23 2.73 -2.61
N CYS A 91 4.50 1.83 -1.96
CA CYS A 91 3.84 0.70 -2.58
C CYS A 91 2.32 0.91 -2.59
N SER A 92 1.68 0.79 -3.76
CA SER A 92 0.23 0.65 -3.86
C SER A 92 -0.13 -0.76 -4.33
N TYR A 93 -0.88 -1.50 -3.53
CA TYR A 93 -1.16 -2.91 -3.82
C TYR A 93 -2.58 -3.35 -3.44
N ASN A 94 -3.35 -3.78 -4.43
CA ASN A 94 -4.63 -4.45 -4.21
C ASN A 94 -4.36 -5.93 -3.86
N VAL A 95 -4.69 -6.33 -2.64
CA VAL A 95 -4.33 -7.65 -2.09
C VAL A 95 -5.39 -8.74 -2.34
N LEU A 96 -6.46 -8.39 -3.05
CA LEU A 96 -7.62 -9.24 -3.36
C LEU A 96 -8.27 -9.82 -2.09
N SER A 97 -9.39 -9.24 -1.68
CA SER A 97 -10.13 -9.68 -0.49
C SER A 97 -10.61 -11.13 -0.69
N GLN A 98 -10.50 -11.95 0.35
CA GLN A 98 -11.05 -13.29 0.36
C GLN A 98 -12.57 -13.27 0.22
N SER A 99 -13.26 -12.38 0.95
CA SER A 99 -14.71 -12.22 0.82
C SER A 99 -15.11 -11.75 -0.58
N CYS A 100 -14.33 -10.87 -1.21
CA CYS A 100 -14.57 -10.43 -2.59
C CYS A 100 -14.35 -11.56 -3.60
N LEU A 101 -13.26 -12.31 -3.43
CA LEU A 101 -12.89 -13.47 -4.25
C LEU A 101 -13.99 -14.53 -4.21
N GLU A 102 -14.47 -14.90 -3.03
CA GLU A 102 -15.51 -15.92 -2.86
C GLU A 102 -16.83 -15.53 -3.54
N ASN A 103 -17.23 -14.26 -3.40
CA ASN A 103 -18.39 -13.69 -4.07
C ASN A 103 -18.26 -13.60 -5.60
N THR A 104 -17.02 -13.63 -6.11
CA THR A 104 -16.72 -13.51 -7.54
C THR A 104 -15.94 -14.72 -8.07
N SER A 105 -16.09 -15.88 -7.44
CA SER A 105 -15.33 -17.12 -7.73
C SER A 105 -15.32 -17.52 -9.22
N ARG A 106 -16.37 -17.15 -9.97
CA ARG A 106 -16.46 -17.30 -11.44
C ARG A 106 -15.28 -16.67 -12.19
N LEU A 107 -14.67 -15.60 -11.69
CA LEU A 107 -13.52 -14.94 -12.31
C LEU A 107 -12.23 -15.78 -12.21
N TYR A 108 -12.17 -16.69 -11.24
CA TYR A 108 -10.97 -17.44 -10.89
C TYR A 108 -11.09 -18.94 -11.18
N ARG A 109 -12.01 -19.35 -12.06
CA ARG A 109 -12.26 -20.77 -12.41
C ARG A 109 -11.05 -21.53 -12.95
N ARG A 110 -10.05 -20.81 -13.47
CA ARG A 110 -8.81 -21.40 -13.99
C ARG A 110 -7.73 -21.56 -12.92
N CYS A 111 -7.97 -21.09 -11.70
CA CYS A 111 -7.06 -21.22 -10.58
C CYS A 111 -7.41 -22.47 -9.77
N GLU A 112 -6.39 -23.21 -9.35
CA GLU A 112 -6.56 -24.33 -8.42
C GLU A 112 -7.19 -23.84 -7.11
N PRO A 113 -8.26 -24.48 -6.59
CA PRO A 113 -8.96 -24.03 -5.38
C PRO A 113 -8.05 -23.86 -4.16
N LEU A 114 -7.03 -24.71 -4.02
CA LEU A 114 -6.04 -24.61 -2.95
C LEU A 114 -5.30 -23.26 -2.98
N HIS A 115 -4.98 -22.77 -4.18
CA HIS A 115 -4.25 -21.49 -4.37
C HIS A 115 -5.14 -20.27 -4.09
N LEU A 116 -6.46 -20.44 -4.10
CA LEU A 116 -7.42 -19.39 -3.78
C LEU A 116 -7.72 -19.30 -2.28
N SER A 117 -7.34 -20.32 -1.50
CA SER A 117 -7.55 -20.31 -0.05
C SER A 117 -6.76 -19.18 0.62
N TRP A 118 -7.37 -18.52 1.61
CA TRP A 118 -6.70 -17.44 2.35
C TRP A 118 -5.37 -17.89 2.96
N LYS A 119 -5.32 -19.11 3.52
CA LYS A 119 -4.09 -19.66 4.11
C LYS A 119 -2.93 -19.70 3.10
N TYR A 120 -3.18 -20.13 1.87
CA TYR A 120 -2.17 -20.16 0.82
C TYR A 120 -1.80 -18.75 0.36
N ARG A 121 -2.81 -17.91 0.06
CA ARG A 121 -2.57 -16.54 -0.43
C ARG A 121 -1.83 -15.67 0.59
N TRP A 122 -2.19 -15.78 1.87
CA TRP A 122 -1.54 -15.03 2.94
C TRP A 122 -0.06 -15.34 3.04
N GLN A 123 0.36 -16.61 2.92
CA GLN A 123 1.78 -16.96 2.95
C GLN A 123 2.55 -16.22 1.85
N ASN A 124 1.99 -16.17 0.63
CA ASN A 124 2.61 -15.45 -0.48
C ASN A 124 2.57 -13.93 -0.28
N LEU A 125 1.45 -13.38 0.16
CA LEU A 125 1.30 -11.94 0.45
C LEU A 125 2.27 -11.49 1.56
N PHE A 126 2.46 -12.29 2.59
CA PHE A 126 3.39 -12.01 3.68
C PHE A 126 4.82 -11.84 3.15
N TYR A 127 5.31 -12.80 2.37
CA TYR A 127 6.64 -12.73 1.78
C TYR A 127 6.78 -11.59 0.77
N GLU A 128 5.75 -11.37 -0.06
CA GLU A 128 5.71 -10.28 -1.02
C GLU A 128 5.82 -8.91 -0.32
N LEU A 129 4.96 -8.62 0.66
CA LEU A 129 4.95 -7.34 1.39
C LEU A 129 6.28 -7.09 2.10
N GLN A 130 6.89 -8.12 2.69
CA GLN A 130 8.23 -8.00 3.29
C GLN A 130 9.31 -7.72 2.24
N SER A 131 9.25 -8.41 1.09
CA SER A 131 10.27 -8.26 0.04
C SER A 131 10.22 -6.90 -0.68
N LEU A 132 9.05 -6.27 -0.70
CA LEU A 132 8.87 -4.94 -1.26
C LEU A 132 9.55 -3.85 -0.41
N ASP A 133 9.61 -4.06 0.92
CA ASP A 133 10.27 -3.20 1.92
C ASP A 133 10.03 -1.68 1.71
N ALA A 134 8.80 -1.33 1.32
CA ALA A 134 8.43 0.06 1.08
C ALA A 134 8.31 0.84 2.40
N ASP A 135 8.53 2.15 2.38
CA ASP A 135 8.38 3.00 3.55
C ASP A 135 6.92 3.36 3.84
N ILE A 136 6.09 3.32 2.81
CA ILE A 136 4.65 3.57 2.86
C ILE A 136 3.94 2.49 2.02
N PHE A 137 2.94 1.85 2.60
CA PHE A 137 2.07 0.89 1.90
C PHE A 137 0.63 1.42 1.84
N CYS A 138 0.07 1.45 0.64
CA CYS A 138 -1.34 1.73 0.37
C CYS A 138 -1.98 0.45 -0.15
N LEU A 139 -2.69 -0.26 0.72
CA LEU A 139 -3.35 -1.53 0.39
C LEU A 139 -4.83 -1.31 0.10
N GLN A 140 -5.33 -1.99 -0.94
CA GLN A 140 -6.76 -2.03 -1.30
C GLN A 140 -7.29 -3.47 -1.22
N GLU A 141 -8.60 -3.63 -1.04
CA GLU A 141 -9.26 -4.92 -0.83
C GLU A 141 -8.73 -5.70 0.39
N VAL A 142 -8.42 -4.98 1.47
CA VAL A 142 -8.05 -5.60 2.75
C VAL A 142 -9.32 -6.04 3.46
N ASP A 143 -9.48 -7.34 3.75
CA ASP A 143 -10.58 -7.83 4.57
C ASP A 143 -10.47 -7.34 6.01
N GLY A 144 -11.56 -6.77 6.55
CA GLY A 144 -11.61 -6.29 7.92
C GLY A 144 -11.35 -7.39 8.95
N ALA A 145 -11.84 -8.61 8.69
CA ALA A 145 -11.59 -9.78 9.54
C ALA A 145 -10.10 -10.17 9.59
N PHE A 146 -9.31 -9.83 8.57
CA PHE A 146 -7.89 -10.17 8.49
C PHE A 146 -6.98 -9.01 8.81
N PHE A 147 -7.48 -7.77 8.82
CA PHE A 147 -6.67 -6.58 9.10
C PHE A 147 -5.87 -6.70 10.40
N GLY A 148 -6.54 -6.92 11.54
CA GLY A 148 -5.85 -7.01 12.84
C GLY A 148 -4.91 -8.23 12.96
N PRO A 149 -5.43 -9.47 12.81
CA PRO A 149 -4.64 -10.68 13.04
C PRO A 149 -3.43 -10.86 12.11
N TYR A 150 -3.52 -10.34 10.88
CA TYR A 150 -2.51 -10.56 9.84
C TYR A 150 -1.75 -9.29 9.47
N TYR A 151 -2.44 -8.28 8.91
CA TYR A 151 -1.78 -7.10 8.36
C TYR A 151 -1.19 -6.20 9.44
N LEU A 152 -2.00 -5.75 10.41
CA LEU A 152 -1.57 -4.88 11.49
C LEU A 152 -0.42 -5.53 12.27
N ARG A 153 -0.57 -6.80 12.64
CA ARG A 153 0.49 -7.57 13.31
C ARG A 153 1.80 -7.59 12.51
N LEU A 154 1.75 -7.89 11.20
CA LEU A 154 2.93 -7.91 10.33
C LEU A 154 3.62 -6.53 10.32
N PHE A 155 2.86 -5.47 10.11
CA PHE A 155 3.38 -4.12 9.96
C PHE A 155 3.90 -3.54 11.29
N GLU A 156 3.21 -3.76 12.40
CA GLU A 156 3.65 -3.33 13.73
C GLU A 156 4.99 -3.98 14.12
N GLN A 157 5.14 -5.28 13.87
CA GLN A 157 6.39 -6.01 14.08
C GLN A 157 7.53 -5.49 13.20
N ALA A 158 7.21 -5.00 12.00
CA ALA A 158 8.16 -4.39 11.08
C ALA A 158 8.44 -2.90 11.37
N GLY A 159 7.85 -2.33 12.42
CA GLY A 159 8.09 -0.93 12.81
C GLY A 159 7.18 0.10 12.14
N PHE A 160 6.01 -0.32 11.65
CA PHE A 160 5.03 0.56 10.98
C PHE A 160 3.83 0.83 11.89
N ASP A 161 3.25 2.02 11.73
CA ASP A 161 1.88 2.31 12.13
C ASP A 161 0.96 2.19 10.91
N GLY A 162 -0.35 2.06 11.14
CA GLY A 162 -1.31 2.07 10.04
C GLY A 162 -2.74 2.39 10.44
N ILE A 163 -3.50 2.83 9.45
CA ILE A 163 -4.94 3.11 9.54
C ILE A 163 -5.66 2.24 8.51
N PHE A 164 -6.82 1.70 8.89
CA PHE A 164 -7.69 0.94 8.01
C PHE A 164 -9.09 1.52 8.01
N ARG A 165 -9.66 1.65 6.81
CA ARG A 165 -11.07 1.97 6.62
C ARG A 165 -11.76 0.85 5.85
N GLN A 166 -12.65 0.14 6.52
CA GLN A 166 -13.58 -0.78 5.85
C GLN A 166 -14.59 0.01 5.02
N ARG A 167 -14.98 -0.54 3.88
CA ARG A 167 -16.11 -0.04 3.09
C ARG A 167 -17.40 -0.10 3.90
N THR A 168 -18.34 0.78 3.55
CA THR A 168 -19.65 0.82 4.21
C THR A 168 -20.61 -0.19 3.61
N GLY A 169 -21.79 -0.35 4.22
CA GLY A 169 -22.80 -1.30 3.78
C GLY A 169 -22.45 -2.74 4.17
N ASP A 170 -22.66 -3.67 3.26
CA ASP A 170 -22.41 -5.12 3.40
C ASP A 170 -20.98 -5.53 2.99
N LYS A 171 -20.11 -4.56 2.73
CA LYS A 171 -18.75 -4.81 2.21
C LYS A 171 -17.77 -5.02 3.35
N LEU A 172 -17.06 -6.15 3.28
CA LEU A 172 -16.11 -6.59 4.31
C LEU A 172 -14.67 -6.15 4.02
N ASP A 173 -14.41 -5.66 2.81
CA ASP A 173 -13.10 -5.19 2.36
C ASP A 173 -12.94 -3.67 2.54
N GLY A 174 -11.71 -3.18 2.51
CA GLY A 174 -11.39 -1.77 2.68
C GLY A 174 -10.01 -1.36 2.20
N CYS A 175 -9.60 -0.17 2.60
CA CYS A 175 -8.29 0.40 2.32
C CYS A 175 -7.47 0.51 3.61
N ALA A 176 -6.22 0.09 3.58
CA ALA A 176 -5.27 0.28 4.68
C ALA A 176 -4.07 1.08 4.21
N THR A 177 -3.60 2.01 5.03
CA THR A 177 -2.38 2.78 4.78
C THR A 177 -1.43 2.59 5.95
N PHE A 178 -0.21 2.14 5.67
CA PHE A 178 0.85 1.94 6.66
C PHE A 178 2.05 2.84 6.35
N TRP A 179 2.74 3.31 7.38
CA TRP A 179 3.97 4.11 7.26
C TRP A 179 5.01 3.72 8.30
N ARG A 180 6.28 3.75 7.92
CA ARG A 180 7.40 3.38 8.78
C ARG A 180 7.58 4.42 9.89
N ARG A 181 7.40 4.02 11.16
CA ARG A 181 7.51 4.92 12.33
C ARG A 181 8.86 5.62 12.41
N ALA A 182 9.93 4.96 11.97
CA ALA A 182 11.29 5.49 12.00
C ALA A 182 11.49 6.69 11.06
N LEU A 183 10.67 6.82 10.01
CA LEU A 183 10.81 7.87 9.00
C LEU A 183 9.73 8.95 9.14
N PHE A 184 8.52 8.57 9.54
CA PHE A 184 7.38 9.46 9.52
C PHE A 184 6.66 9.52 10.87
N THR A 185 6.07 10.67 11.15
CA THR A 185 5.12 10.89 12.24
C THR A 185 3.79 11.34 11.65
N LEU A 186 2.70 10.71 12.08
CA LEU A 186 1.36 11.10 11.65
C LEU A 186 1.00 12.46 12.25
N THR A 187 0.52 13.38 11.41
CA THR A 187 0.11 14.74 11.81
C THR A 187 -1.39 14.98 11.67
N ASP A 188 -2.03 14.39 10.66
CA ASP A 188 -3.49 14.39 10.50
C ASP A 188 -3.91 13.15 9.70
N SER A 189 -5.16 12.72 9.83
CA SER A 189 -5.73 11.64 9.02
C SER A 189 -7.21 11.88 8.73
N ARG A 190 -7.68 11.37 7.59
CA ARG A 190 -9.09 11.41 7.19
C ARG A 190 -9.52 10.06 6.63
N GLU A 191 -10.51 9.46 7.25
CA GLU A 191 -11.23 8.32 6.72
C GLU A 191 -12.46 8.81 5.96
N LEU A 192 -12.53 8.51 4.67
CA LEU A 192 -13.59 8.99 3.78
C LEU A 192 -14.58 7.88 3.46
N THR A 193 -15.85 8.25 3.38
CA THR A 193 -16.90 7.43 2.75
C THR A 193 -17.50 8.23 1.61
N PHE A 194 -17.56 7.63 0.41
CA PHE A 194 -18.10 8.31 -0.77
C PHE A 194 -19.60 8.12 -0.96
N PHE A 195 -20.22 7.20 -0.21
CA PHE A 195 -21.66 7.03 -0.22
C PHE A 195 -22.34 8.27 0.36
N ARG A 196 -23.12 8.97 -0.49
CA ARG A 196 -23.86 10.20 -0.19
C ARG A 196 -25.21 10.12 -0.89
N PRO A 197 -26.26 9.57 -0.22
CA PRO A 197 -27.57 9.38 -0.86
C PRO A 197 -28.24 10.70 -1.23
N ASP A 198 -28.00 11.73 -0.41
CA ASP A 198 -28.37 13.13 -0.65
C ASP A 198 -27.80 13.69 -1.96
N ALA A 199 -26.57 13.31 -2.31
CA ALA A 199 -25.90 13.72 -3.54
C ALA A 199 -25.98 12.67 -4.67
N ARG A 200 -26.86 11.66 -4.55
CA ARG A 200 -27.01 10.54 -5.51
C ARG A 200 -25.73 9.71 -5.74
N LEU A 201 -24.79 9.73 -4.80
CA LEU A 201 -23.58 8.91 -4.85
C LEU A 201 -23.83 7.59 -4.11
N THR A 202 -24.07 6.53 -4.86
CA THR A 202 -24.48 5.22 -4.32
C THR A 202 -23.31 4.25 -4.05
N GLY A 203 -22.06 4.68 -4.28
CA GLY A 203 -20.89 3.83 -4.12
C GLY A 203 -20.36 3.79 -2.68
N HIS A 204 -20.45 2.64 -2.02
CA HIS A 204 -19.90 2.39 -0.66
C HIS A 204 -18.36 2.33 -0.58
N ASN A 205 -17.67 2.78 -1.63
CA ASN A 205 -16.22 2.91 -1.66
C ASN A 205 -15.74 3.92 -0.61
N VAL A 206 -14.49 3.76 -0.20
CA VAL A 206 -13.86 4.54 0.88
C VAL A 206 -12.48 5.01 0.47
N GLY A 207 -11.96 6.00 1.19
CA GLY A 207 -10.59 6.45 1.07
C GLY A 207 -9.95 6.67 2.44
N VAL A 208 -8.63 6.61 2.49
CA VAL A 208 -7.82 6.95 3.66
C VAL A 208 -6.80 7.99 3.22
N ILE A 209 -6.80 9.12 3.89
CA ILE A 209 -5.78 10.17 3.72
C ILE A 209 -4.96 10.24 5.00
N VAL A 210 -3.64 10.25 4.88
CA VAL A 210 -2.72 10.52 6.00
C VAL A 210 -1.80 11.67 5.64
N SER A 211 -1.61 12.59 6.58
CA SER A 211 -0.59 13.64 6.52
C SER A 211 0.58 13.23 7.39
N LEU A 212 1.74 13.03 6.79
CA LEU A 212 2.94 12.52 7.42
C LEU A 212 4.01 13.59 7.45
N SER A 213 4.58 13.84 8.63
CA SER A 213 5.79 14.65 8.77
C SER A 213 7.00 13.72 8.76
N PRO A 214 7.99 13.93 7.88
CA PRO A 214 9.30 13.31 8.03
C PRO A 214 9.92 13.66 9.38
N ARG A 215 10.60 12.71 10.02
CA ARG A 215 11.23 12.93 11.33
C ARG A 215 12.46 13.82 11.28
N ASP A 216 13.15 13.86 10.15
CA ASP A 216 14.32 14.71 9.92
C ASP A 216 13.94 16.15 9.54
N ARG A 217 12.70 16.36 9.06
CA ARG A 217 12.21 17.65 8.57
C ARG A 217 10.76 17.89 8.99
N HIS A 218 10.56 18.30 10.24
CA HIS A 218 9.23 18.52 10.82
C HIS A 218 8.39 19.62 10.16
N GLN A 219 9.03 20.51 9.39
CA GLN A 219 8.35 21.57 8.64
C GLN A 219 7.79 21.09 7.30
N CYS A 220 8.20 19.90 6.83
CA CYS A 220 7.68 19.29 5.62
C CYS A 220 6.54 18.33 5.93
N ARG A 221 5.57 18.25 5.03
CA ARG A 221 4.48 17.28 5.11
C ARG A 221 4.32 16.54 3.78
N LEU A 222 4.09 15.25 3.88
CA LEU A 222 3.74 14.36 2.78
C LEU A 222 2.30 13.91 3.00
N ILE A 223 1.42 14.16 2.03
CA ILE A 223 0.03 13.73 2.10
C ILE A 223 -0.16 12.52 1.19
N VAL A 224 -0.64 11.42 1.76
CA VAL A 224 -0.85 10.17 1.05
C VAL A 224 -2.33 9.85 1.04
N GLY A 225 -2.90 9.78 -0.16
CA GLY A 225 -4.28 9.37 -0.39
C GLY A 225 -4.36 7.95 -0.96
N ASN A 226 -5.04 7.06 -0.25
CA ASN A 226 -5.32 5.69 -0.67
C ASN A 226 -6.83 5.52 -0.89
N THR A 227 -7.23 4.91 -2.00
CA THR A 227 -8.64 4.66 -2.31
C THR A 227 -8.81 3.44 -3.20
N HIS A 228 -10.01 2.88 -3.20
CA HIS A 228 -10.46 1.91 -4.20
C HIS A 228 -11.78 2.39 -4.79
N LEU A 229 -11.71 3.06 -5.95
CA LEU A 229 -12.87 3.62 -6.64
C LEU A 229 -13.86 2.53 -7.09
N ILE A 230 -15.09 2.92 -7.40
CA ILE A 230 -16.11 2.01 -7.92
C ILE A 230 -15.61 1.31 -9.19
N TYR A 231 -15.74 -0.02 -9.25
CA TYR A 231 -15.28 -0.80 -10.40
C TYR A 231 -16.11 -0.54 -11.67
N ASN A 232 -17.44 -0.46 -11.53
CA ASN A 232 -18.41 -0.52 -12.62
C ASN A 232 -17.97 0.34 -13.84
N PRO A 233 -17.69 -0.29 -15.01
CA PRO A 233 -17.15 0.42 -16.17
C PRO A 233 -18.12 1.45 -16.74
N LYS A 234 -19.43 1.29 -16.52
CA LYS A 234 -20.46 2.20 -17.01
C LYS A 234 -20.72 3.40 -16.09
N ARG A 235 -20.06 3.47 -14.93
CA ARG A 235 -20.26 4.52 -13.91
C ARG A 235 -19.06 5.46 -13.79
N GLY A 236 -18.62 6.00 -14.93
CA GLY A 236 -17.56 7.00 -14.98
C GLY A 236 -17.91 8.28 -14.20
N ASP A 237 -19.20 8.64 -14.17
CA ASP A 237 -19.78 9.71 -13.35
C ASP A 237 -19.43 9.55 -11.87
N LEU A 238 -19.66 8.37 -11.31
CA LEU A 238 -19.37 8.08 -9.92
C LEU A 238 -17.86 7.98 -9.66
N LYS A 239 -17.09 7.42 -10.59
CA LYS A 239 -15.62 7.37 -10.47
C LYS A 239 -15.03 8.78 -10.36
N LEU A 240 -15.47 9.68 -11.24
CA LEU A 240 -15.03 11.07 -11.25
C LEU A 240 -15.46 11.80 -9.97
N ALA A 241 -16.71 11.63 -9.54
CA ALA A 241 -17.19 12.23 -8.30
C ALA A 241 -16.40 11.73 -7.06
N GLN A 242 -16.14 10.43 -6.97
CA GLN A 242 -15.34 9.85 -5.89
C GLN A 242 -13.89 10.39 -5.90
N ALA A 243 -13.27 10.49 -7.08
CA ALA A 243 -11.94 11.07 -7.22
C ALA A 243 -11.92 12.56 -6.83
N ALA A 244 -12.92 13.33 -7.25
CA ALA A 244 -13.05 14.75 -6.90
C ALA A 244 -13.22 14.96 -5.39
N ILE A 245 -14.03 14.15 -4.72
CA ILE A 245 -14.20 14.20 -3.26
C ILE A 245 -12.87 13.88 -2.56
N LEU A 246 -12.16 12.84 -3.00
CA LEU A 246 -10.84 12.51 -2.46
C LEU A 246 -9.90 13.71 -2.62
N LEU A 247 -9.73 14.21 -3.84
CA LEU A 247 -8.88 15.36 -4.16
C LEU A 247 -9.21 16.59 -3.31
N ALA A 248 -10.49 16.92 -3.13
CA ALA A 248 -10.92 18.03 -2.30
C ALA A 248 -10.51 17.86 -0.83
N HIS A 249 -10.60 16.65 -0.28
CA HIS A 249 -10.13 16.38 1.08
C HIS A 249 -8.60 16.38 1.19
N VAL A 250 -7.88 15.84 0.21
CA VAL A 250 -6.40 15.92 0.23
C VAL A 250 -5.97 17.38 0.15
N GLN A 251 -6.68 18.19 -0.65
CA GLN A 251 -6.49 19.64 -0.70
C GLN A 251 -6.74 20.28 0.67
N GLN A 252 -7.88 20.04 1.31
CA GLN A 252 -8.18 20.59 2.64
C GLN A 252 -7.11 20.26 3.69
N VAL A 253 -6.63 19.01 3.72
CA VAL A 253 -5.55 18.58 4.63
C VAL A 253 -4.24 19.30 4.32
N GLY A 254 -3.97 19.59 3.04
CA GLY A 254 -2.78 20.35 2.63
C GLY A 254 -2.85 21.86 2.88
N TYR A 255 -4.05 22.45 2.87
CA TYR A 255 -4.26 23.90 3.05
C TYR A 255 -4.54 24.32 4.49
N PHE A 256 -4.81 23.41 5.44
CA PHE A 256 -5.07 23.74 6.86
C PHE A 256 -3.81 24.14 7.66
N PHE A 257 -2.92 24.92 7.03
CA PHE A 257 -1.86 25.69 7.68
C PHE A 257 -2.09 27.18 7.43
N PRO A 258 -2.04 28.04 8.46
CA PRO A 258 -2.08 29.47 8.25
C PRO A 258 -0.92 29.86 7.34
N LEU A 259 -1.22 30.63 6.30
CA LEU A 259 -0.24 31.37 5.51
C LEU A 259 0.50 32.45 6.33
N ASP A 260 0.47 32.41 7.67
CA ASP A 260 1.02 33.44 8.55
C ASP A 260 2.55 33.52 8.55
N HIS A 261 3.25 32.69 7.77
CA HIS A 261 4.70 32.81 7.55
C HIS A 261 5.10 33.09 6.10
N CYS A 262 4.14 33.27 5.20
CA CYS A 262 4.40 33.78 3.87
C CYS A 262 3.82 35.19 3.77
N ARG A 263 4.58 36.18 4.25
CA ARG A 263 4.32 37.59 3.88
C ARG A 263 4.19 37.66 2.35
N PRO A 264 3.19 38.37 1.81
CA PRO A 264 3.23 38.74 0.41
C PRO A 264 4.46 39.66 0.24
N LEU A 265 5.43 39.23 -0.56
CA LEU A 265 6.35 40.17 -1.17
C LEU A 265 5.51 40.94 -2.18
N ASN A 266 5.21 42.19 -1.84
CA ASN A 266 4.92 43.23 -2.82
C ASN A 266 6.11 43.28 -3.78
N ASP A 267 5.84 43.02 -5.06
CA ASP A 267 6.18 43.83 -6.24
C ASP A 267 6.08 42.97 -7.51
#